data_AF-A0A269PUY9-F1
#
_entry.id   AF-A0A269PUY9-F1
#
_cell.length_a   1.000
_cell.length_b   1.000
_cell.length_c   1.000
_cell.angle_alpha   90.00
_cell.angle_beta   90.00
_cell.angle_gamma   90.00
#
_symmetry.space_group_name_H-M   'P 1'
#
loop_
_entity.id
_entity.type
_entity.pdbx_description
1 polymer ?
#
loop_
_entity_poly.entity_id
_entity_poly.type
_entity_poly.pdbx_seq_one_letter_code
_entity_poly.pdbx_strand_id
1 'polypeptide(L)'
;MLTEKGLFVRQTFISLFSLFLSCFILLLGNGLINVLLPVRMGHDGISTNIIGIVLSLYFVGLLIGALYSTSLIKRAGHIRIFTGCASLGAVSILICSLYSDPLLWGAMRIVLGFCIACTFTAMESWLSDSSTKETRGQVLAIYNSVMLAGLFGGQFFMNIADVQDNVLFVIAGILLCSAVIPVALSHHAGPAIQEVRSMSLLLLYKRSPLGVVSCLVSGMIYSALFSLLPVFAKEYDIIGFQLSLYMGAAILGAFILQFPVGYLSDRFDRRTVLFVLLLTSAAADLVVIVLAPSRIEWAIFLATAVTSGIIACTYPLSITEAFDKLRQSEMVSAMGSMILAFALGGIIGPYSASLVMDSFGSTSLFYFLALIQLFLACFVIFRMFVRQALPNNEKEHFVMQGTATASVGVLDPRTAYIKAEIPTSAEINTVITMTQADPTLIIKMIKAIVKTDAPLGLEIASTAVSVTDIDIFDVYEAMNEAMCDISPSILIELTLSVVLAKPDQTYAFIYKLAQLYPDQVAEATSNIEKMMPELSKVMARAAMAATSALVRHNADEHDIDAHADKRATEIGQVREDD
;
A
#
# COMPACT_ATOMS: atom_id res chain seq x y z
N MET A 1 -12.03 -14.59 -20.41
CA MET A 1 -10.88 -14.94 -19.55
C MET A 1 -9.63 -14.08 -19.71
N LEU A 2 -8.88 -14.09 -20.83
CA LEU A 2 -7.64 -13.27 -20.96
C LEU A 2 -7.93 -11.75 -21.03
N THR A 3 -9.04 -11.37 -21.65
CA THR A 3 -9.51 -9.97 -21.76
C THR A 3 -10.08 -9.43 -20.45
N GLU A 4 -10.79 -10.24 -19.65
CA GLU A 4 -11.35 -9.84 -18.35
C GLU A 4 -10.27 -9.63 -17.29
N LYS A 5 -9.26 -10.51 -17.23
CA LYS A 5 -8.11 -10.33 -16.34
C LYS A 5 -7.36 -9.03 -16.63
N GLY A 6 -7.15 -8.68 -17.90
CA GLY A 6 -6.49 -7.43 -18.29
C GLY A 6 -7.32 -6.19 -17.95
N LEU A 7 -8.65 -6.27 -18.06
CA LEU A 7 -9.56 -5.16 -17.72
C LEU A 7 -9.59 -4.90 -16.20
N PHE A 8 -9.67 -5.97 -15.41
CA PHE A 8 -9.70 -5.88 -13.94
C PHE A 8 -8.42 -5.24 -13.39
N VAL A 9 -7.26 -5.72 -13.85
CA VAL A 9 -5.95 -5.16 -13.47
C VAL A 9 -5.86 -3.67 -13.82
N ARG A 10 -6.32 -3.27 -15.01
CA ARG A 10 -6.33 -1.87 -15.44
C ARG A 10 -7.23 -1.01 -14.55
N GLN A 11 -8.39 -1.51 -14.15
CA GLN A 11 -9.35 -0.79 -13.31
C GLN A 11 -8.83 -0.60 -11.87
N THR A 12 -8.18 -1.63 -11.29
CA THR A 12 -7.47 -1.52 -10.01
C THR A 12 -6.38 -0.45 -10.06
N PHE A 13 -5.58 -0.40 -11.14
CA PHE A 13 -4.52 0.60 -11.28
C PHE A 13 -5.04 2.02 -11.48
N ILE A 14 -6.14 2.20 -12.21
CA ILE A 14 -6.78 3.52 -12.36
C ILE A 14 -7.30 4.02 -11.00
N SER A 15 -7.88 3.14 -10.18
CA SER A 15 -8.33 3.48 -8.83
C SER A 15 -7.16 3.87 -7.90
N LEU A 16 -6.02 3.17 -8.00
CA LEU A 16 -4.83 3.43 -7.18
C LEU A 16 -3.92 4.56 -7.69
N PHE A 17 -4.16 5.09 -8.89
CA PHE A 17 -3.29 6.10 -9.50
C PHE A 17 -3.12 7.34 -8.62
N SER A 18 -4.21 7.82 -8.02
CA SER A 18 -4.19 8.96 -7.08
C SER A 18 -3.26 8.70 -5.88
N LEU A 19 -3.31 7.48 -5.34
CA LEU A 19 -2.48 7.08 -4.20
C LEU A 19 -0.99 7.02 -4.61
N PHE A 20 -0.69 6.43 -5.77
CA PHE A 20 0.68 6.40 -6.29
C PHE A 20 1.23 7.79 -6.59
N LEU A 21 0.43 8.67 -7.19
CA LEU A 21 0.83 10.05 -7.46
C LEU A 21 1.12 10.82 -6.16
N SER A 22 0.28 10.64 -5.14
CA SER A 22 0.51 11.24 -3.82
C SER A 22 1.77 10.70 -3.15
N CYS A 23 2.03 9.39 -3.26
CA CYS A 23 3.25 8.74 -2.76
C CYS A 23 4.49 9.33 -3.43
N PHE A 24 4.45 9.45 -4.76
CA PHE A 24 5.54 9.99 -5.56
C PHE A 24 5.89 11.41 -5.13
N ILE A 25 4.88 12.30 -5.05
CA ILE A 25 5.09 13.71 -4.69
C ILE A 25 5.60 13.84 -3.25
N LEU A 26 5.05 13.06 -2.32
CA LEU A 26 5.51 13.04 -0.93
C LEU A 26 6.99 12.64 -0.83
N LEU A 27 7.39 11.67 -1.65
CA LEU A 27 8.77 11.17 -1.67
C LEU A 27 9.74 12.07 -2.42
N LEU A 28 9.29 12.92 -3.35
CA LEU A 28 10.11 14.01 -3.87
C LEU A 28 10.52 14.96 -2.74
N GLY A 29 9.56 15.39 -1.91
CA GLY A 29 9.83 16.27 -0.78
C GLY A 29 10.67 15.60 0.30
N ASN A 30 10.38 14.32 0.61
CA ASN A 30 11.19 13.54 1.55
C ASN A 30 12.61 13.29 1.03
N GLY A 31 12.79 13.06 -0.27
CA GLY A 31 14.11 12.90 -0.90
C GLY A 31 14.94 14.17 -0.78
N LEU A 32 14.32 15.32 -1.07
CA LEU A 32 14.95 16.63 -0.96
C LEU A 32 15.40 16.93 0.47
N ILE A 33 14.52 16.79 1.48
CA ILE A 33 14.85 17.15 2.87
C ILE A 33 15.95 16.26 3.47
N ASN A 34 16.01 14.97 3.09
CA ASN A 34 17.02 14.06 3.62
C ASN A 34 18.44 14.42 3.17
N VAL A 35 18.61 15.10 2.03
CA VAL A 35 19.92 15.62 1.60
C VAL A 35 20.12 17.08 1.98
N LEU A 36 19.08 17.90 1.92
CA LEU A 36 19.17 19.31 2.28
C LEU A 36 19.63 19.51 3.74
N LEU A 37 19.01 18.81 4.69
CA LEU A 37 19.24 19.05 6.11
C LEU A 37 20.70 18.78 6.56
N PRO A 38 21.33 17.64 6.24
CA PRO A 38 22.74 17.40 6.58
C PRO A 38 23.69 18.37 5.88
N VAL A 39 23.44 18.71 4.61
CA VAL A 39 24.29 19.66 3.87
C VAL A 39 24.17 21.06 4.47
N ARG A 40 22.95 21.46 4.86
CA ARG A 40 22.70 22.74 5.52
C ARG A 40 23.40 22.81 6.87
N MET A 41 23.24 21.80 7.73
CA MET A 41 23.94 21.77 9.02
C MET A 41 25.45 21.85 8.86
N GLY A 42 26.01 21.13 7.90
CA GLY A 42 27.44 21.19 7.60
C GLY A 42 27.87 22.54 7.03
N HIS A 43 26.97 23.29 6.37
CA HIS A 43 27.24 24.66 5.91
C HIS A 43 27.21 25.66 7.08
N ASP A 44 26.28 25.49 8.01
CA ASP A 44 26.14 26.32 9.21
C ASP A 44 27.25 26.03 10.25
N GLY A 45 28.23 25.20 9.93
CA GLY A 45 29.40 24.90 10.77
C GLY A 45 29.08 24.01 11.98
N ILE A 46 27.93 23.33 11.98
CA ILE A 46 27.53 22.43 13.07
C ILE A 46 28.43 21.18 13.05
N SER A 47 28.94 20.79 14.21
CA SER A 47 29.79 19.60 14.36
C SER A 47 29.09 18.32 13.88
N THR A 48 29.87 17.41 13.30
CA THR A 48 29.37 16.14 12.75
C THR A 48 28.63 15.29 13.79
N ASN A 49 29.05 15.31 15.05
CA ASN A 49 28.36 14.61 16.14
C ASN A 49 26.91 15.10 16.33
N ILE A 50 26.69 16.43 16.40
CA ILE A 50 25.35 17.01 16.51
C ILE A 50 24.51 16.68 15.27
N ILE A 51 25.11 16.72 14.08
CA ILE A 51 24.46 16.30 12.84
C ILE A 51 23.94 14.86 12.98
N GLY A 52 24.78 13.94 13.43
CA GLY A 52 24.38 12.54 13.64
C GLY A 52 23.22 12.39 14.63
N ILE A 53 23.24 13.12 15.75
CA ILE A 53 22.13 13.11 16.72
C ILE A 53 20.82 13.56 16.05
N VAL A 54 20.82 14.71 15.35
CA VAL A 54 19.64 15.25 14.68
C VAL A 54 19.10 14.28 13.62
N LEU A 55 19.98 13.64 12.87
CA LEU A 55 19.59 12.67 11.83
C LEU A 55 19.07 11.36 12.43
N SER A 56 19.62 10.90 13.56
CA SER A 56 19.10 9.74 14.32
C SER A 56 17.68 9.95 14.84
N LEU A 57 17.32 11.19 15.23
CA LEU A 57 15.99 11.51 15.76
C LEU A 57 14.85 11.29 14.74
N TYR A 58 15.16 11.29 13.44
CA TYR A 58 14.19 10.86 12.41
C TYR A 58 13.75 9.42 12.61
N PHE A 59 14.67 8.51 12.93
CA PHE A 59 14.34 7.10 13.18
C PHE A 59 13.63 6.89 14.51
N VAL A 60 13.82 7.77 15.50
CA VAL A 60 13.01 7.81 16.73
C VAL A 60 11.55 8.14 16.37
N GLY A 61 11.35 9.17 15.55
CA GLY A 61 10.02 9.51 15.01
C GLY A 61 9.39 8.35 14.25
N LEU A 62 10.15 7.74 13.34
CA LEU A 62 9.71 6.60 12.54
C LEU A 62 9.30 5.41 13.42
N LEU A 63 10.06 5.12 14.48
CA LEU A 63 9.72 4.09 15.45
C LEU A 63 8.40 4.39 16.17
N ILE A 64 8.23 5.62 16.68
CA ILE A 64 6.98 6.02 17.34
C ILE A 64 5.82 5.89 16.35
N GLY A 65 5.98 6.37 15.13
CA GLY A 65 4.96 6.25 14.09
C GLY A 65 4.60 4.80 13.79
N ALA A 66 5.58 3.91 13.64
CA ALA A 66 5.34 2.48 13.42
C ALA A 66 4.57 1.79 14.56
N LEU A 67 4.71 2.26 15.81
CA LEU A 67 4.00 1.70 16.96
C LEU A 67 2.56 2.22 17.08
N TYR A 68 2.29 3.46 16.69
CA TYR A 68 0.99 4.11 16.89
C TYR A 68 0.14 4.26 15.63
N SER A 69 0.72 4.10 14.43
CA SER A 69 0.06 4.36 13.14
C SER A 69 -1.24 3.58 12.99
N THR A 70 -1.23 2.26 13.23
CA THR A 70 -2.43 1.42 13.11
C THR A 70 -3.57 1.89 14.04
N SER A 71 -3.25 2.29 15.28
CA SER A 71 -4.25 2.79 16.23
C SER A 71 -4.85 4.13 15.79
N LEU A 72 -4.02 5.03 15.27
CA LEU A 72 -4.44 6.33 14.77
C LEU A 72 -5.32 6.20 13.53
N ILE A 73 -4.94 5.33 12.59
CA ILE A 73 -5.71 5.06 11.38
C ILE A 73 -7.07 4.46 11.72
N LYS A 74 -7.17 3.56 12.69
CA LYS A 74 -8.45 3.03 13.17
C LYS A 74 -9.40 4.11 13.70
N ARG A 75 -8.86 5.11 14.39
CA ARG A 75 -9.66 6.18 15.03
C ARG A 75 -10.09 7.26 14.04
N ALA A 76 -9.20 7.69 13.16
CA ALA A 76 -9.43 8.84 12.29
C ALA A 76 -9.73 8.47 10.82
N GLY A 77 -9.37 7.25 10.40
CA GLY A 77 -9.46 6.80 9.01
C GLY A 77 -8.19 7.07 8.20
N HIS A 78 -7.98 6.27 7.16
CA HIS A 78 -6.80 6.28 6.28
C HIS A 78 -6.52 7.64 5.66
N ILE A 79 -7.52 8.23 5.00
CA ILE A 79 -7.39 9.51 4.31
C ILE A 79 -7.03 10.62 5.30
N ARG A 80 -7.70 10.71 6.46
CA ARG A 80 -7.45 11.77 7.44
C ARG A 80 -6.07 11.65 8.07
N ILE A 81 -5.60 10.44 8.37
CA ILE A 81 -4.23 10.24 8.86
C ILE A 81 -3.21 10.60 7.80
N PHE A 82 -3.42 10.18 6.56
CA PHE A 82 -2.52 10.52 5.45
C PHE A 82 -2.39 12.04 5.28
N THR A 83 -3.52 12.74 5.11
CA THR A 83 -3.53 14.18 4.86
C THR A 83 -3.05 14.97 6.07
N GLY A 84 -3.43 14.56 7.28
CA GLY A 84 -2.95 15.15 8.54
C GLY A 84 -1.45 15.00 8.74
N CYS A 85 -0.89 13.81 8.49
CA CYS A 85 0.55 13.56 8.63
C CYS A 85 1.36 14.26 7.53
N ALA A 86 0.89 14.26 6.28
CA ALA A 86 1.53 15.01 5.20
C ALA A 86 1.57 16.51 5.51
N SER A 87 0.46 17.08 5.98
CA SER A 87 0.38 18.50 6.39
C SER A 87 1.27 18.80 7.59
N LEU A 88 1.27 17.95 8.62
CA LEU A 88 2.14 18.11 9.79
C LEU A 88 3.63 17.99 9.41
N GLY A 89 3.97 17.09 8.49
CA GLY A 89 5.31 16.99 7.91
C GLY A 89 5.72 18.26 7.17
N ALA A 90 4.82 18.85 6.38
CA ALA A 90 5.07 20.13 5.71
C ALA A 90 5.32 21.26 6.72
N VAL A 91 4.48 21.37 7.75
CA VAL A 91 4.65 22.34 8.85
C VAL A 91 6.02 22.15 9.51
N SER A 92 6.40 20.91 9.79
CA SER A 92 7.69 20.60 10.41
C SER A 92 8.89 21.06 9.58
N ILE A 93 8.86 20.82 8.26
CA ILE A 93 9.91 21.26 7.32
C ILE A 93 9.94 22.80 7.22
N LEU A 94 8.78 23.45 7.16
CA LEU A 94 8.70 24.91 7.07
C LEU A 94 9.19 25.59 8.35
N ILE A 95 8.95 24.98 9.52
CA ILE A 95 9.52 25.45 10.80
C ILE A 95 11.05 25.39 10.77
N CYS A 96 11.65 24.33 10.22
CA CYS A 96 13.10 24.25 10.04
C CYS A 96 13.66 25.38 9.17
N SER A 97 12.85 25.92 8.25
CA SER A 97 13.23 27.06 7.42
C SER A 97 13.29 28.38 8.18
N LEU A 98 12.51 28.53 9.25
CA LEU A 98 12.41 29.80 9.99
C LEU A 98 13.55 29.99 10.99
N TYR A 99 14.05 28.90 11.57
CA TYR A 99 15.05 28.94 12.63
C TYR A 99 16.14 27.89 12.39
N SER A 100 17.39 28.33 12.41
CA SER A 100 18.58 27.47 12.29
C SER A 100 19.09 27.01 13.67
N ASP A 101 18.25 26.28 14.40
CA ASP A 101 18.61 25.70 15.71
C ASP A 101 18.65 24.16 15.65
N PRO A 102 19.77 23.50 16.01
CA PRO A 102 19.89 22.05 15.93
C PRO A 102 18.87 21.29 16.79
N LEU A 103 18.52 21.83 17.97
CA LEU A 103 17.55 21.18 18.85
C LEU A 103 16.14 21.20 18.23
N LEU A 104 15.75 22.35 17.68
CA LEU A 104 14.51 22.46 16.91
C LEU A 104 14.50 21.51 15.71
N TRP A 105 15.58 21.43 14.94
CA TRP A 105 15.68 20.52 13.80
C TRP A 105 15.59 19.06 14.23
N GLY A 106 16.19 18.71 15.37
CA GLY A 106 16.03 17.39 16.01
C GLY A 106 14.57 17.09 16.34
N ALA A 107 13.87 18.00 17.01
CA ALA A 107 12.44 17.83 17.33
C ALA A 107 11.59 17.69 16.06
N MET A 108 11.83 18.52 15.05
CA MET A 108 11.16 18.44 13.76
C MET A 108 11.47 17.12 13.02
N ARG A 109 12.66 16.56 13.17
CA ARG A 109 12.99 15.24 12.62
C ARG A 109 12.18 14.12 13.25
N ILE A 110 11.90 14.18 14.56
CA ILE A 110 10.98 13.23 15.23
C ILE A 110 9.58 13.36 14.62
N VAL A 111 9.06 14.59 14.47
CA VAL A 111 7.74 14.83 13.87
C VAL A 111 7.68 14.29 12.44
N LEU A 112 8.67 14.61 11.61
CA LEU A 112 8.72 14.15 10.23
C LEU A 112 8.80 12.62 10.13
N GLY A 113 9.64 11.96 10.94
CA GLY A 113 9.73 10.51 10.98
C GLY A 113 8.41 9.85 11.36
N PHE A 114 7.71 10.40 12.35
CA PHE A 114 6.38 9.95 12.76
C PHE A 114 5.36 10.10 11.62
N CYS A 115 5.35 11.25 10.94
CA CYS A 115 4.48 11.51 9.81
C CYS A 115 4.71 10.53 8.66
N ILE A 116 5.97 10.32 8.27
CA ILE A 116 6.33 9.40 7.18
C ILE A 116 5.90 7.97 7.49
N ALA A 117 6.12 7.49 8.72
CA ALA A 117 5.67 6.17 9.15
C ALA A 117 4.15 6.01 9.08
N CYS A 118 3.39 6.99 9.56
CA CYS A 118 1.92 6.95 9.53
C CYS A 118 1.38 6.98 8.09
N THR A 119 1.96 7.84 7.24
CA THR A 119 1.63 7.95 5.82
C THR A 119 1.87 6.64 5.08
N PHE A 120 3.02 5.98 5.27
CA PHE A 120 3.28 4.68 4.65
C PHE A 120 2.35 3.59 5.16
N THR A 121 2.08 3.56 6.47
CA THR A 121 1.11 2.61 7.05
C THR A 121 -0.27 2.78 6.41
N ALA A 122 -0.74 4.03 6.23
CA ALA A 122 -2.02 4.31 5.59
C ALA A 122 -2.06 3.90 4.11
N MET A 123 -0.99 4.20 3.36
CA MET A 123 -0.87 3.80 1.95
C MET A 123 -0.87 2.27 1.80
N GLU A 124 -0.08 1.57 2.61
CA GLU A 124 0.00 0.11 2.54
C GLU A 124 -1.30 -0.58 2.90
N SER A 125 -2.00 -0.09 3.92
CA SER A 125 -3.30 -0.66 4.27
C SER A 125 -4.33 -0.47 3.15
N TRP A 126 -4.29 0.66 2.43
CA TRP A 126 -5.18 0.92 1.30
C TRP A 126 -4.82 0.05 0.10
N LEU A 127 -3.54 0.00 -0.26
CA LEU A 127 -3.02 -0.88 -1.31
C LEU A 127 -3.36 -2.34 -1.02
N SER A 128 -3.23 -2.77 0.23
CA SER A 128 -3.54 -4.13 0.68
C SER A 128 -4.99 -4.52 0.41
N ASP A 129 -5.91 -3.64 0.77
CA ASP A 129 -7.34 -3.88 0.61
C ASP A 129 -7.77 -3.87 -0.86
N SER A 130 -7.17 -2.98 -1.66
CA SER A 130 -7.43 -2.90 -3.10
C SER A 130 -6.77 -4.03 -3.91
N SER A 131 -5.97 -4.90 -3.29
CA SER A 131 -5.22 -5.94 -3.97
C SER A 131 -5.82 -7.34 -3.76
N THR A 132 -6.03 -8.07 -4.85
CA THR A 132 -6.45 -9.48 -4.81
C THR A 132 -5.24 -10.40 -4.76
N LYS A 133 -5.44 -11.67 -4.41
CA LYS A 133 -4.37 -12.69 -4.34
C LYS A 133 -3.45 -12.69 -5.58
N GLU A 134 -4.00 -12.41 -6.77
CA GLU A 134 -3.28 -12.40 -8.04
C GLU A 134 -2.51 -11.09 -8.29
N THR A 135 -2.98 -9.95 -7.77
CA THR A 135 -2.43 -8.62 -8.08
C THR A 135 -1.50 -8.06 -7.01
N ARG A 136 -1.50 -8.61 -5.78
CA ARG A 136 -0.71 -8.07 -4.64
C ARG A 136 0.77 -7.89 -4.96
N GLY A 137 1.39 -8.88 -5.61
CA GLY A 137 2.80 -8.81 -5.97
C GLY A 137 3.11 -7.70 -6.99
N GLN A 138 2.23 -7.49 -7.96
CA GLN A 138 2.39 -6.42 -8.97
C GLN A 138 2.19 -5.04 -8.35
N VAL A 139 1.16 -4.89 -7.50
CA VAL A 139 0.88 -3.65 -6.77
C VAL A 139 2.06 -3.29 -5.86
N LEU A 140 2.61 -4.26 -5.11
CA LEU A 140 3.78 -4.05 -4.27
C LEU A 140 5.03 -3.63 -5.07
N ALA A 141 5.27 -4.26 -6.23
CA ALA A 141 6.40 -3.91 -7.09
C ALA A 141 6.29 -2.49 -7.66
N ILE A 142 5.09 -2.10 -8.13
CA ILE A 142 4.83 -0.74 -8.63
C ILE A 142 4.94 0.28 -7.50
N TYR A 143 4.37 -0.01 -6.33
CA TYR A 143 4.49 0.82 -5.14
C TYR A 143 5.96 1.10 -4.80
N ASN A 144 6.79 0.07 -4.68
CA ASN A 144 8.23 0.23 -4.41
C ASN A 144 8.94 1.00 -5.52
N SER A 145 8.58 0.80 -6.79
CA SER A 145 9.15 1.53 -7.93
C SER A 145 8.82 3.02 -7.87
N VAL A 146 7.57 3.36 -7.56
CA VAL A 146 7.11 4.74 -7.35
C VAL A 146 7.84 5.37 -6.17
N MET A 147 8.03 4.61 -5.08
CA MET A 147 8.74 5.10 -3.91
C MET A 147 10.18 5.50 -4.23
N LEU A 148 10.91 4.59 -4.89
CA LEU A 148 12.30 4.82 -5.27
C LEU A 148 12.44 5.92 -6.31
N ALA A 149 11.51 6.01 -7.28
CA ALA A 149 11.49 7.09 -8.26
C ALA A 149 11.29 8.46 -7.61
N GLY A 150 10.38 8.56 -6.62
CA GLY A 150 10.18 9.79 -5.85
C GLY A 150 11.42 10.18 -5.04
N LEU A 151 12.01 9.23 -4.33
CA LEU A 151 13.22 9.49 -3.52
C LEU A 151 14.41 9.91 -4.40
N PHE A 152 14.58 9.26 -5.55
CA PHE A 152 15.59 9.57 -6.57
C PHE A 152 15.37 10.97 -7.16
N GLY A 153 14.15 11.26 -7.60
CA GLY A 153 13.79 12.56 -8.18
C GLY A 153 13.97 13.72 -7.19
N GLY A 154 13.66 13.48 -5.92
CA GLY A 154 13.81 14.47 -4.84
C GLY A 154 15.25 14.97 -4.66
N GLN A 155 16.26 14.14 -4.98
CA GLN A 155 17.67 14.53 -4.87
C GLN A 155 18.01 15.72 -5.78
N PHE A 156 17.42 15.77 -6.98
CA PHE A 156 17.76 16.77 -7.99
C PHE A 156 17.16 18.14 -7.70
N PHE A 157 16.17 18.23 -6.81
CA PHE A 157 15.63 19.51 -6.37
C PHE A 157 16.67 20.37 -5.62
N MET A 158 17.74 19.76 -5.09
CA MET A 158 18.87 20.48 -4.49
C MET A 158 19.54 21.48 -5.44
N ASN A 159 19.33 21.38 -6.75
CA ASN A 159 19.95 22.24 -7.75
C ASN A 159 19.11 23.47 -8.12
N ILE A 160 17.91 23.63 -7.54
CA ILE A 160 16.97 24.70 -7.91
C ILE A 160 17.34 26.03 -7.26
N ALA A 161 17.92 26.00 -6.06
CA ALA A 161 18.29 27.17 -5.29
C ALA A 161 19.55 26.88 -4.47
N ASP A 162 20.16 27.93 -3.92
CA ASP A 162 21.31 27.77 -3.02
C ASP A 162 20.86 27.08 -1.72
N VAL A 163 21.74 26.24 -1.16
CA VAL A 163 21.54 25.57 0.13
C VAL A 163 21.48 26.57 1.28
N GLN A 164 22.07 27.76 1.11
CA GLN A 164 22.02 28.86 2.07
C GLN A 164 20.66 29.57 2.11
N ASP A 165 19.83 29.38 1.08
CA ASP A 165 18.51 29.98 1.05
C ASP A 165 17.44 29.07 1.66
N ASN A 166 16.38 29.71 2.12
CA ASN A 166 15.20 29.04 2.65
C ASN A 166 14.31 28.42 1.56
N VAL A 167 14.61 28.70 0.28
CA VAL A 167 13.81 28.28 -0.87
C VAL A 167 13.66 26.77 -0.96
N LEU A 168 14.72 26.00 -0.69
CA LEU A 168 14.66 24.53 -0.76
C LEU A 168 13.76 23.92 0.33
N PHE A 169 13.73 24.49 1.53
CA PHE A 169 12.79 24.08 2.58
C PHE A 169 11.34 24.41 2.20
N VAL A 170 11.11 25.59 1.60
CA VAL A 170 9.79 25.99 1.11
C VAL A 170 9.31 25.04 0.01
N ILE A 171 10.17 24.67 -0.94
CA ILE A 171 9.83 23.71 -2.00
C ILE A 171 9.50 22.34 -1.41
N ALA A 172 10.29 21.84 -0.45
CA ALA A 172 9.99 20.59 0.24
C ALA A 172 8.61 20.65 0.93
N GLY A 173 8.29 21.75 1.62
CA GLY A 173 6.97 21.99 2.20
C GLY A 173 5.84 22.01 1.17
N ILE A 174 6.03 22.70 0.03
CA ILE A 174 5.06 22.73 -1.08
C ILE A 174 4.81 21.33 -1.63
N LEU A 175 5.86 20.52 -1.80
CA LEU A 175 5.74 19.13 -2.26
C LEU A 175 4.92 18.30 -1.27
N LEU A 176 5.20 18.38 0.04
CA LEU A 176 4.42 17.64 1.04
C LEU A 176 2.94 18.09 1.08
N CYS A 177 2.68 19.40 0.96
CA CYS A 177 1.31 19.90 0.83
C CYS A 177 0.63 19.42 -0.47
N SER A 178 1.36 19.40 -1.59
CA SER A 178 0.84 18.97 -2.88
C SER A 178 0.51 17.47 -2.90
N ALA A 179 1.24 16.66 -2.13
CA ALA A 179 0.96 15.24 -1.97
C ALA A 179 -0.42 14.95 -1.35
N VAL A 180 -1.01 15.91 -0.64
CA VAL A 180 -2.37 15.79 -0.08
C VAL A 180 -3.43 15.82 -1.18
N ILE A 181 -3.19 16.57 -2.26
CA ILE A 181 -4.20 16.91 -3.25
C ILE A 181 -4.81 15.67 -3.94
N PRO A 182 -4.02 14.73 -4.51
CA PRO A 182 -4.62 13.63 -5.23
C PRO A 182 -5.41 12.71 -4.27
N VAL A 183 -4.85 12.39 -3.10
CA VAL A 183 -5.51 11.55 -2.08
C VAL A 183 -6.78 12.21 -1.54
N ALA A 184 -6.79 13.53 -1.30
CA ALA A 184 -7.97 14.23 -0.81
C ALA A 184 -9.12 14.27 -1.83
N LEU A 185 -8.81 14.20 -3.13
CA LEU A 185 -9.79 14.12 -4.21
C LEU A 185 -10.25 12.68 -4.50
N SER A 186 -9.71 11.68 -3.80
CA SER A 186 -10.12 10.28 -3.96
C SER A 186 -11.42 10.00 -3.21
N HIS A 187 -12.37 9.34 -3.87
CA HIS A 187 -13.71 9.05 -3.36
C HIS A 187 -13.87 7.67 -2.68
N HIS A 188 -12.80 6.88 -2.51
CA HIS A 188 -12.92 5.52 -1.97
C HIS A 188 -12.84 5.51 -0.43
N ALA A 189 -13.83 4.87 0.20
CA ALA A 189 -13.84 4.66 1.65
C ALA A 189 -12.67 3.78 2.07
N GLY A 190 -12.01 4.17 3.16
CA GLY A 190 -10.85 3.44 3.67
C GLY A 190 -11.23 2.09 4.28
N PRO A 191 -10.38 1.06 4.17
CA PRO A 191 -10.75 -0.32 4.49
C PRO A 191 -10.80 -0.67 5.98
N ALA A 192 -11.46 -1.79 6.28
CA ALA A 192 -11.56 -2.38 7.60
C ALA A 192 -10.19 -2.93 8.06
N ILE A 193 -9.67 -2.40 9.17
CA ILE A 193 -8.37 -2.77 9.70
C ILE A 193 -8.52 -3.91 10.70
N GLN A 194 -8.11 -5.11 10.32
CA GLN A 194 -7.97 -6.22 11.27
C GLN A 194 -6.73 -6.03 12.14
N GLU A 195 -6.90 -6.28 13.44
CA GLU A 195 -5.86 -6.10 14.44
C GLU A 195 -4.92 -7.31 14.46
N VAL A 196 -3.73 -7.17 13.85
CA VAL A 196 -2.70 -8.20 14.00
C VAL A 196 -1.81 -7.82 15.17
N ARG A 197 -1.91 -8.59 16.25
CA ARG A 197 -1.04 -8.43 17.42
C ARG A 197 0.41 -8.73 17.03
N SER A 198 1.33 -7.81 17.31
CA SER A 198 2.75 -8.03 17.07
C SER A 198 3.31 -9.09 18.01
N MET A 199 4.25 -9.90 17.52
CA MET A 199 4.95 -10.85 18.37
C MET A 199 6.03 -10.12 19.16
N SER A 200 6.42 -10.69 20.30
CA SER A 200 7.55 -10.17 21.07
C SER A 200 8.86 -10.30 20.30
N LEU A 201 9.67 -9.25 20.29
CA LEU A 201 11.02 -9.25 19.69
C LEU A 201 11.91 -10.35 20.29
N LEU A 202 11.77 -10.62 21.59
CA LEU A 202 12.50 -11.68 22.26
C LEU A 202 12.10 -13.07 21.77
N LEU A 203 10.81 -13.27 21.49
CA LEU A 203 10.32 -14.52 20.92
C LEU A 203 10.83 -14.69 19.49
N LEU A 204 10.79 -13.63 18.68
CA LEU A 204 11.32 -13.64 17.33
C LEU A 204 12.83 -13.92 17.31
N TYR A 205 13.59 -13.30 18.23
CA TYR A 205 15.03 -13.55 18.37
C TYR A 205 15.31 -15.02 18.71
N LYS A 206 14.52 -15.65 19.58
CA LYS A 206 14.67 -17.09 19.87
C LYS A 206 14.40 -17.98 18.65
N ARG A 207 13.49 -17.58 17.75
CA ARG A 207 13.12 -18.33 16.54
C ARG A 207 14.12 -18.11 15.39
N SER A 208 14.46 -16.87 15.08
CA SER A 208 15.42 -16.50 14.05
C SER A 208 16.40 -15.43 14.53
N PRO A 209 17.44 -15.82 15.30
CA PRO A 209 18.47 -14.88 15.77
C PRO A 209 19.16 -14.16 14.62
N LEU A 210 19.42 -14.88 13.52
CA LEU A 210 20.08 -14.31 12.34
C LEU A 210 19.22 -13.22 11.71
N GLY A 211 17.94 -13.49 11.45
CA GLY A 211 17.03 -12.52 10.85
C GLY A 211 16.88 -11.25 11.70
N VAL A 212 16.76 -11.38 13.02
CA VAL A 212 16.64 -10.21 13.91
C VAL A 212 17.92 -9.37 13.94
N VAL A 213 19.08 -10.01 14.10
CA VAL A 213 20.37 -9.30 14.14
C VAL A 213 20.69 -8.66 12.80
N SER A 214 20.47 -9.37 11.68
CA SER A 214 20.69 -8.81 10.35
C SER A 214 19.72 -7.67 10.04
N CYS A 215 18.49 -7.71 10.56
CA CYS A 215 17.52 -6.61 10.43
C CYS A 215 17.96 -5.36 11.20
N LEU A 216 18.42 -5.53 12.44
CA LEU A 216 18.97 -4.44 13.25
C LEU A 216 20.19 -3.82 12.58
N VAL A 217 21.14 -4.66 12.13
CA VAL A 217 22.32 -4.19 11.41
C VAL A 217 21.95 -3.51 10.09
N SER A 218 20.96 -4.02 9.36
CA SER A 218 20.45 -3.39 8.14
C SER A 218 19.94 -1.97 8.41
N GLY A 219 19.19 -1.77 9.50
CA GLY A 219 18.76 -0.43 9.92
C GLY A 219 19.93 0.48 10.23
N MET A 220 20.94 -0.03 10.94
CA MET A 220 22.15 0.72 11.30
C MET A 220 22.96 1.18 10.09
N ILE A 221 23.26 0.28 9.15
CA ILE A 221 24.07 0.61 7.97
C ILE A 221 23.27 1.45 6.96
N TYR A 222 21.96 1.20 6.81
CA TYR A 222 21.09 1.98 5.92
C TYR A 222 20.98 3.43 6.40
N SER A 223 20.64 3.61 7.68
CA SER A 223 20.51 4.95 8.27
C SER A 223 21.83 5.71 8.28
N ALA A 224 22.93 5.08 8.67
CA ALA A 224 24.26 5.69 8.67
C ALA A 224 24.66 6.17 7.27
N LEU A 225 24.54 5.30 6.26
CA LEU A 225 24.88 5.65 4.88
C LEU A 225 23.98 6.80 4.39
N PHE A 226 22.66 6.60 4.29
CA PHE A 226 21.80 7.60 3.65
C PHE A 226 21.69 8.93 4.41
N SER A 227 21.98 8.96 5.72
CA SER A 227 21.95 10.20 6.49
C SER A 227 23.26 10.99 6.38
N LEU A 228 24.41 10.31 6.38
CA LEU A 228 25.73 10.98 6.44
C LEU A 228 26.45 11.01 5.09
N LEU A 229 25.94 10.34 4.06
CA LEU A 229 26.52 10.37 2.72
C LEU A 229 26.66 11.79 2.12
N PRO A 230 25.70 12.73 2.32
CA PRO A 230 25.89 14.12 1.91
C PRO A 230 27.02 14.83 2.67
N VAL A 231 27.22 14.50 3.95
CA VAL A 231 28.29 15.06 4.78
C VAL A 231 29.65 14.57 4.28
N PHE A 232 29.76 13.27 3.97
CA PHE A 232 30.94 12.70 3.32
C PHE A 232 31.22 13.38 1.97
N ALA A 233 30.20 13.54 1.14
CA ALA A 233 30.33 14.12 -0.20
C ALA A 233 30.92 15.54 -0.16
N LYS A 234 30.45 16.37 0.80
CA LYS A 234 30.92 17.74 0.97
C LYS A 234 32.42 17.82 1.28
N GLU A 235 32.95 16.94 2.12
CA GLU A 235 34.38 16.91 2.48
C GLU A 235 35.29 16.68 1.26
N TYR A 236 34.79 15.91 0.28
CA TYR A 236 35.49 15.59 -0.96
C TYR A 236 35.11 16.49 -2.14
N ASP A 237 34.50 17.65 -1.86
CA ASP A 237 34.14 18.67 -2.86
C ASP A 237 33.07 18.22 -3.87
N ILE A 238 32.30 17.18 -3.54
CA ILE A 238 31.18 16.68 -4.34
C ILE A 238 29.95 17.52 -3.99
N ILE A 239 29.73 18.61 -4.74
CA ILE A 239 28.69 19.62 -4.47
C ILE A 239 27.74 19.82 -5.67
N GLY A 240 26.63 20.53 -5.44
CA GLY A 240 25.65 20.88 -6.47
C GLY A 240 25.11 19.68 -7.25
N PHE A 241 25.27 19.70 -8.58
CA PHE A 241 24.76 18.64 -9.45
C PHE A 241 25.48 17.31 -9.23
N GLN A 242 26.78 17.32 -8.92
CA GLN A 242 27.53 16.10 -8.62
C GLN A 242 27.04 15.44 -7.32
N LEU A 243 26.66 16.22 -6.30
CA LEU A 243 26.03 15.68 -5.08
C LEU A 243 24.71 14.98 -5.41
N SER A 244 23.89 15.59 -6.28
CA SER A 244 22.63 15.00 -6.72
C SER A 244 22.84 13.71 -7.50
N LEU A 245 23.84 13.68 -8.38
CA LEU A 245 24.25 12.45 -9.10
C LEU A 245 24.78 11.39 -8.14
N TYR A 246 25.56 11.77 -7.13
CA TYR A 246 26.11 10.84 -6.15
C TYR A 246 25.01 10.19 -5.32
N MET A 247 24.06 10.99 -4.85
CA MET A 247 22.91 10.51 -4.08
C MET A 247 21.95 9.71 -4.95
N GLY A 248 21.73 10.17 -6.18
CA GLY A 248 20.97 9.45 -7.20
C GLY A 248 21.60 8.09 -7.53
N ALA A 249 22.93 8.00 -7.64
CA ALA A 249 23.66 6.75 -7.89
C ALA A 249 23.48 5.77 -6.73
N ALA A 250 23.48 6.24 -5.48
CA ALA A 250 23.19 5.40 -4.32
C ALA A 250 21.75 4.83 -4.36
N ILE A 251 20.75 5.65 -4.72
CA ILE A 251 19.35 5.20 -4.82
C ILE A 251 19.14 4.27 -6.03
N LEU A 252 19.78 4.55 -7.16
CA LEU A 252 19.74 3.69 -8.34
C LEU A 252 20.43 2.35 -8.08
N GLY A 253 21.57 2.37 -7.38
CA GLY A 253 22.25 1.17 -6.91
C GLY A 253 21.34 0.32 -6.04
N ALA A 254 20.70 0.95 -5.04
CA ALA A 254 19.64 0.35 -4.22
C ALA A 254 18.55 -0.31 -5.08
N PHE A 255 18.05 0.34 -6.12
CA PHE A 255 17.01 -0.22 -6.99
C PHE A 255 17.51 -1.37 -7.88
N ILE A 256 18.60 -1.18 -8.60
CA ILE A 256 19.08 -2.12 -9.62
C ILE A 256 19.54 -3.43 -9.00
N LEU A 257 20.26 -3.38 -7.86
CA LEU A 257 20.83 -4.57 -7.24
C LEU A 257 19.76 -5.47 -6.59
N GLN A 258 18.56 -4.97 -6.32
CA GLN A 258 17.47 -5.79 -5.77
C GLN A 258 17.05 -6.93 -6.72
N PHE A 259 17.11 -6.73 -8.04
CA PHE A 259 16.75 -7.76 -9.02
C PHE A 259 17.73 -8.95 -9.06
N PRO A 260 19.05 -8.76 -9.28
CA PRO A 260 20.01 -9.86 -9.28
C PRO A 260 20.13 -10.50 -7.89
N VAL A 261 20.07 -9.72 -6.80
CA VAL A 261 20.12 -10.27 -5.44
C VAL A 261 18.91 -11.14 -5.16
N GLY A 262 17.71 -10.72 -5.55
CA GLY A 262 16.50 -11.54 -5.43
C GLY A 262 16.63 -12.87 -6.17
N TYR A 263 17.10 -12.83 -7.42
CA TYR A 263 17.35 -14.03 -8.21
C TYR A 263 18.39 -14.98 -7.58
N LEU A 264 19.50 -14.44 -7.07
CA LEU A 264 20.54 -15.23 -6.40
C LEU A 264 20.01 -15.83 -5.09
N SER A 265 19.23 -15.06 -4.32
CA SER A 265 18.68 -15.48 -3.04
C SER A 265 17.69 -16.63 -3.15
N ASP A 266 16.99 -16.75 -4.28
CA ASP A 266 16.05 -17.84 -4.51
C ASP A 266 16.71 -19.11 -5.04
N ARG A 267 17.89 -19.01 -5.69
CA ARG A 267 18.61 -20.17 -6.22
C ARG A 267 19.63 -20.77 -5.25
N PHE A 268 20.23 -19.94 -4.41
CA PHE A 268 21.34 -20.35 -3.55
C PHE A 268 20.94 -20.35 -2.06
N ASP A 269 21.86 -20.82 -1.20
CA ASP A 269 21.65 -20.69 0.25
C ASP A 269 21.63 -19.22 0.66
N ARG A 270 20.54 -18.79 1.34
CA ARG A 270 20.31 -17.38 1.69
C ARG A 270 21.44 -16.82 2.55
N ARG A 271 21.98 -17.64 3.45
CA ARG A 271 23.09 -17.26 4.34
C ARG A 271 24.39 -17.09 3.56
N THR A 272 24.67 -17.97 2.60
CA THR A 272 25.80 -17.81 1.68
C THR A 272 25.66 -16.57 0.81
N VAL A 273 24.46 -16.30 0.27
CA VAL A 273 24.19 -15.09 -0.52
C VAL A 273 24.41 -13.84 0.33
N LEU A 274 23.82 -13.78 1.53
CA LEU A 274 24.03 -12.67 2.46
C LEU A 274 25.51 -12.48 2.81
N PHE A 275 26.24 -13.57 3.09
CA PHE A 275 27.67 -13.51 3.39
C PHE A 275 28.49 -12.92 2.24
N VAL A 276 28.31 -13.41 1.01
CA VAL A 276 29.03 -12.91 -0.18
C VAL A 276 28.70 -11.45 -0.45
N LEU A 277 27.44 -11.05 -0.30
CA LEU A 277 27.03 -9.66 -0.46
C LEU A 277 27.71 -8.75 0.58
N LEU A 278 27.72 -9.15 1.86
CA LEU A 278 28.39 -8.37 2.92
C LEU A 278 29.89 -8.21 2.64
N LEU A 279 30.59 -9.25 2.19
CA LEU A 279 31.99 -9.15 1.79
C LEU A 279 32.19 -8.23 0.58
N THR A 280 31.31 -8.33 -0.42
CA THR A 280 31.36 -7.48 -1.62
C THR A 280 31.14 -6.02 -1.27
N SER A 281 30.20 -5.73 -0.37
CA SER A 281 29.94 -4.38 0.12
C SER A 281 31.12 -3.84 0.91
N ALA A 282 31.70 -4.64 1.83
CA ALA A 282 32.88 -4.20 2.59
C ALA A 282 34.09 -3.94 1.68
N ALA A 283 34.25 -4.72 0.60
CA ALA A 283 35.27 -4.46 -0.42
C ALA A 283 34.99 -3.18 -1.21
N ALA A 284 33.72 -2.92 -1.59
CA ALA A 284 33.32 -1.68 -2.25
C ALA A 284 33.55 -0.45 -1.35
N ASP A 285 33.32 -0.58 -0.04
CA ASP A 285 33.61 0.47 0.94
C ASP A 285 35.11 0.77 1.02
N LEU A 286 35.97 -0.25 0.99
CA LEU A 286 37.42 -0.07 0.90
C LEU A 286 37.85 0.64 -0.39
N VAL A 287 37.18 0.37 -1.52
CA VAL A 287 37.42 1.10 -2.77
C VAL A 287 37.09 2.58 -2.60
N VAL A 288 35.96 2.92 -1.96
CA VAL A 288 35.63 4.33 -1.68
C VAL A 288 36.69 4.99 -0.81
N ILE A 289 37.14 4.31 0.25
CA ILE A 289 38.17 4.83 1.16
C ILE A 289 39.47 5.18 0.44
N VAL A 290 39.94 4.31 -0.46
CA VAL A 290 41.21 4.49 -1.18
C VAL A 290 41.09 5.54 -2.28
N LEU A 291 39.94 5.60 -2.97
CA LEU A 291 39.75 6.48 -4.12
C LEU A 291 39.25 7.88 -3.76
N ALA A 292 38.61 8.07 -2.60
CA ALA A 292 38.11 9.36 -2.13
C ALA A 292 39.19 10.46 -2.05
N PRO A 293 40.38 10.22 -1.45
CA PRO A 293 41.46 11.20 -1.44
C PRO A 293 41.96 11.58 -2.84
N SER A 294 41.88 10.63 -3.79
CA SER A 294 42.28 10.84 -5.19
C SER A 294 41.21 11.56 -6.02
N ARG A 295 40.04 11.85 -5.44
CA ARG A 295 38.90 12.55 -6.09
C ARG A 295 38.44 11.90 -7.41
N ILE A 296 38.50 10.57 -7.50
CA ILE A 296 38.03 9.82 -8.67
C ILE A 296 36.51 9.61 -8.52
N GLU A 297 35.74 10.67 -8.79
CA GLU A 297 34.30 10.78 -8.50
C GLU A 297 33.48 9.58 -9.03
N TRP A 298 33.57 9.28 -10.33
CA TRP A 298 32.74 8.22 -10.94
C TRP A 298 33.00 6.83 -10.34
N ALA A 299 34.24 6.54 -9.93
CA ALA A 299 34.56 5.28 -9.27
C ALA A 299 33.96 5.22 -7.86
N ILE A 300 33.98 6.33 -7.12
CA ILE A 300 33.35 6.45 -5.81
C ILE A 300 31.82 6.33 -5.94
N PHE A 301 31.23 6.91 -6.99
CA PHE A 301 29.79 6.83 -7.24
C PHE A 301 29.37 5.39 -7.51
N LEU A 302 30.11 4.68 -8.36
CA LEU A 302 29.86 3.27 -8.66
C LEU A 302 30.04 2.39 -7.43
N ALA A 303 31.13 2.55 -6.68
CA ALA A 303 31.36 1.77 -5.46
C ALA A 303 30.28 2.03 -4.40
N THR A 304 29.87 3.29 -4.21
CA THR A 304 28.78 3.66 -3.32
C THR A 304 27.43 3.12 -3.80
N ALA A 305 27.18 3.08 -5.11
CA ALA A 305 25.99 2.46 -5.69
C ALA A 305 25.93 0.94 -5.41
N VAL A 306 27.08 0.25 -5.45
CA VAL A 306 27.18 -1.16 -5.08
C VAL A 306 26.90 -1.36 -3.58
N THR A 307 27.56 -0.59 -2.72
CA THR A 307 27.34 -0.63 -1.26
C THR A 307 25.88 -0.38 -0.90
N SER A 308 25.29 0.71 -1.40
CA SER A 308 23.89 1.07 -1.14
C SER A 308 22.91 0.03 -1.67
N GLY A 309 23.18 -0.53 -2.86
CA GLY A 309 22.53 -1.72 -3.42
C GLY A 309 22.41 -2.87 -2.46
N ILE A 310 23.55 -3.29 -1.94
CA ILE A 310 23.65 -4.43 -1.02
C ILE A 310 22.99 -4.12 0.32
N ILE A 311 23.21 -2.92 0.86
CA ILE A 311 22.58 -2.44 2.10
C ILE A 311 21.05 -2.49 1.98
N ALA A 312 20.49 -1.99 0.87
CA ALA A 312 19.05 -2.02 0.62
C ALA A 312 18.49 -3.45 0.55
N CYS A 313 19.27 -4.42 0.05
CA CYS A 313 18.87 -5.83 -0.01
C CYS A 313 18.98 -6.56 1.34
N THR A 314 19.72 -6.01 2.31
CA THR A 314 19.95 -6.69 3.60
C THR A 314 18.66 -6.80 4.41
N TYR A 315 17.78 -5.81 4.35
CA TYR A 315 16.48 -5.82 5.03
C TYR A 315 15.53 -6.93 4.52
N PRO A 316 15.18 -7.01 3.21
CA PRO A 316 14.32 -8.07 2.70
C PRO A 316 14.94 -9.47 2.84
N LEU A 317 16.28 -9.60 2.76
CA LEU A 317 16.98 -10.85 3.07
C LEU A 317 16.79 -11.25 4.54
N SER A 318 16.85 -10.30 5.46
CA SER A 318 16.63 -10.52 6.90
C SER A 318 15.20 -11.00 7.19
N ILE A 319 14.21 -10.40 6.52
CA ILE A 319 12.81 -10.80 6.64
C ILE A 319 12.61 -12.21 6.09
N THR A 320 13.16 -12.51 4.93
CA THR A 320 12.99 -13.84 4.33
C THR A 320 13.66 -14.93 5.19
N GLU A 321 14.85 -14.67 5.72
CA GLU A 321 15.54 -15.56 6.67
C GLU A 321 14.77 -15.76 7.99
N ALA A 322 13.97 -14.77 8.41
CA ALA A 322 13.06 -14.92 9.55
C ALA A 322 11.83 -15.75 9.19
N PHE A 323 11.23 -15.50 8.03
CA PHE A 323 10.02 -16.16 7.56
C PHE A 323 10.22 -17.65 7.30
N ASP A 324 11.38 -18.05 6.79
CA ASP A 324 11.81 -19.45 6.64
C ASP A 324 11.72 -20.27 7.96
N LYS A 325 11.56 -19.62 9.12
CA LYS A 325 11.49 -20.27 10.45
C LYS A 325 10.17 -20.04 11.18
N LEU A 326 9.21 -19.38 10.54
CA LEU A 326 7.93 -19.00 11.13
C LEU A 326 6.78 -19.69 10.41
N ARG A 327 5.67 -19.90 11.13
CA ARG A 327 4.43 -20.31 10.47
C ARG A 327 3.84 -19.14 9.72
N GLN A 328 3.11 -19.40 8.63
CA GLN A 328 2.47 -18.35 7.83
C GLN A 328 1.56 -17.42 8.66
N SER A 329 0.89 -17.96 9.68
CA SER A 329 0.08 -17.18 10.64
C SER A 329 0.88 -16.26 11.56
N GLU A 330 2.17 -16.53 11.76
CA GLU A 330 3.08 -15.76 12.61
C GLU A 330 3.85 -14.68 11.80
N MET A 331 3.91 -14.78 10.48
CA MET A 331 4.71 -13.89 9.61
C MET A 331 4.28 -12.42 9.72
N VAL A 332 2.97 -12.15 9.65
CA VAL A 332 2.42 -10.77 9.76
C VAL A 332 2.76 -10.18 11.13
N SER A 333 2.64 -10.99 12.19
CA SER A 333 2.97 -10.61 13.56
C SER A 333 4.47 -10.34 13.75
N ALA A 334 5.34 -11.07 13.05
CA ALA A 334 6.79 -10.91 13.07
C ALA A 334 7.27 -9.61 12.41
N MET A 335 6.55 -9.11 11.40
CA MET A 335 6.92 -7.87 10.70
C MET A 335 7.01 -6.67 11.64
N GLY A 336 6.09 -6.55 12.60
CA GLY A 336 6.13 -5.50 13.62
C GLY A 336 7.39 -5.55 14.50
N SER A 337 7.88 -6.75 14.82
CA SER A 337 9.14 -6.92 15.55
C SER A 337 10.37 -6.66 14.66
N MET A 338 10.31 -7.04 13.38
CA MET A 338 11.39 -6.79 12.44
C MET A 338 11.58 -5.29 12.21
N ILE A 339 10.50 -4.52 12.06
CA ILE A 339 10.63 -3.06 11.92
C ILE A 339 11.13 -2.41 13.21
N LEU A 340 10.73 -2.90 14.38
CA LEU A 340 11.29 -2.44 15.65
C LEU A 340 12.81 -2.64 15.68
N ALA A 341 13.30 -3.81 15.26
CA ALA A 341 14.73 -4.07 15.16
C ALA A 341 15.43 -3.12 14.18
N PHE A 342 14.83 -2.93 12.99
CA PHE A 342 15.34 -2.00 11.98
C PHE A 342 15.42 -0.56 12.50
N ALA A 343 14.35 -0.06 13.12
CA ALA A 343 14.29 1.30 13.62
C ALA A 343 15.27 1.54 14.79
N LEU A 344 15.47 0.56 15.67
CA LEU A 344 16.52 0.62 16.70
C LEU A 344 17.91 0.73 16.08
N GLY A 345 18.19 -0.07 15.05
CA GLY A 345 19.40 0.08 14.25
C GLY A 345 19.50 1.48 13.63
N GLY A 346 18.40 1.97 13.07
CA GLY A 346 18.25 3.28 12.47
C GLY A 346 18.58 4.46 13.41
N ILE A 347 18.25 4.32 14.70
CA ILE A 347 18.57 5.32 15.72
C ILE A 347 20.06 5.29 16.04
N ILE A 348 20.65 4.09 16.15
CA ILE A 348 22.07 3.93 16.52
C ILE A 348 22.99 4.33 15.35
N GLY A 349 22.58 4.09 14.11
CA GLY A 349 23.40 4.25 12.90
C GLY A 349 24.00 5.65 12.72
N PRO A 350 23.22 6.71 12.48
CA PRO A 350 23.74 8.05 12.21
C PRO A 350 24.57 8.58 13.38
N TYR A 351 24.11 8.40 14.61
CA TYR A 351 24.87 8.81 15.80
C TYR A 351 26.23 8.11 15.89
N SER A 352 26.26 6.77 15.85
CA SER A 352 27.52 6.02 15.97
C SER A 352 28.49 6.29 14.82
N ALA A 353 28.00 6.35 13.57
CA ALA A 353 28.82 6.71 12.42
C ALA A 353 29.35 8.14 12.52
N SER A 354 28.53 9.09 12.98
CA SER A 354 28.95 10.49 13.10
C SER A 354 30.05 10.71 14.15
N LEU A 355 30.05 9.95 15.25
CA LEU A 355 31.10 10.00 16.27
C LEU A 355 32.45 9.56 15.70
N VAL A 356 32.43 8.52 14.85
CA VAL A 356 33.64 8.04 14.18
C VAL A 356 34.11 9.06 13.15
N MET A 357 33.19 9.66 12.38
CA MET A 357 33.51 10.73 11.42
C MET A 357 34.11 11.98 12.08
N ASP A 358 33.60 12.37 13.25
CA ASP A 358 34.11 13.51 14.02
C ASP A 358 35.56 13.26 14.50
N SER A 359 35.89 12.01 14.84
CA SER A 359 37.21 11.65 15.41
C SER A 359 38.27 11.30 14.35
N PHE A 360 37.87 10.65 13.25
CA PHE A 360 38.79 10.06 12.26
C PHE A 360 38.61 10.62 10.85
N GLY A 361 37.74 11.62 10.67
CA GLY A 361 37.44 12.25 9.37
C GLY A 361 36.37 11.50 8.57
N SER A 362 35.93 12.10 7.46
CA SER A 362 34.74 11.65 6.72
C SER A 362 34.86 10.25 6.09
N THR A 363 36.04 9.82 5.64
CA THR A 363 36.26 8.44 5.13
C THR A 363 35.92 7.35 6.14
N SER A 364 35.93 7.68 7.43
CA SER A 364 35.58 6.73 8.47
C SER A 364 34.12 6.28 8.43
N LEU A 365 33.23 6.98 7.72
CA LEU A 365 31.88 6.48 7.40
C LEU A 365 31.95 5.11 6.73
N PHE A 366 32.76 4.97 5.69
CA PHE A 366 32.90 3.72 4.95
C PHE A 366 33.69 2.67 5.73
N TYR A 367 34.62 3.06 6.60
CA TYR A 367 35.26 2.13 7.53
C TYR A 367 34.25 1.56 8.54
N PHE A 368 33.38 2.42 9.07
CA PHE A 368 32.31 2.02 9.97
C PHE A 368 31.35 1.04 9.29
N LEU A 369 30.90 1.35 8.06
CA LEU A 369 30.03 0.45 7.28
C LEU A 369 30.69 -0.90 7.03
N ALA A 370 31.94 -0.91 6.51
CA ALA A 370 32.68 -2.13 6.25
C ALA A 370 32.86 -2.98 7.51
N LEU A 371 33.19 -2.35 8.65
CA LEU A 371 33.40 -3.06 9.91
C LEU A 371 32.11 -3.70 10.43
N ILE A 372 30.99 -2.98 10.42
CA ILE A 372 29.69 -3.50 10.84
C ILE A 372 29.21 -4.63 9.91
N GLN A 373 29.43 -4.49 8.60
CA GLN A 373 29.13 -5.54 7.62
C GLN A 373 29.99 -6.79 7.83
N LEU A 374 31.29 -6.63 8.12
CA LEU A 374 32.18 -7.75 8.45
C LEU A 374 31.78 -8.44 9.76
N PHE A 375 31.37 -7.69 10.79
CA PHE A 375 30.84 -8.29 12.01
C PHE A 375 29.58 -9.11 11.75
N LEU A 376 28.67 -8.61 10.90
CA LEU A 376 27.50 -9.38 10.49
C LEU A 376 27.90 -10.61 9.66
N ALA A 377 28.89 -10.49 8.76
CA ALA A 377 29.40 -11.62 7.97
C ALA A 377 30.01 -12.71 8.86
N CYS A 378 30.79 -12.35 9.89
CA CYS A 378 31.29 -13.28 10.90
C CYS A 378 30.15 -13.95 11.67
N PHE A 379 29.12 -13.19 12.04
CA PHE A 379 27.94 -13.75 12.70
C PHE A 379 27.16 -14.71 11.79
N VAL A 380 27.05 -14.42 10.49
CA VAL A 380 26.46 -15.31 9.49
C VAL A 380 27.23 -16.63 9.44
N ILE A 381 28.57 -16.59 9.32
CA ILE A 381 29.42 -17.79 9.35
C ILE A 381 29.17 -18.61 10.62
N PHE A 382 29.21 -17.96 11.79
CA PHE A 382 28.94 -18.63 13.06
C PHE A 382 27.57 -19.35 13.03
N ARG A 383 26.54 -18.69 12.51
CA ARG A 383 25.19 -19.27 12.37
C ARG A 383 25.11 -20.38 11.31
N MET A 384 25.97 -20.39 10.30
CA MET A 384 26.07 -21.49 9.33
C MET A 384 26.62 -22.76 9.98
N PHE A 385 27.55 -22.65 10.92
CA PHE A 385 28.08 -23.80 11.67
C PHE A 385 27.10 -24.37 12.70
N VAL A 386 26.26 -23.51 13.30
CA VAL A 386 25.32 -23.94 14.35
C VAL A 386 24.12 -24.72 13.80
N ARG A 387 23.74 -24.52 12.52
CA ARG A 387 22.52 -25.14 11.97
C ARG A 387 22.61 -25.34 10.46
N GLN A 388 22.17 -26.49 9.97
CA GLN A 388 22.09 -26.78 8.53
C GLN A 388 21.06 -25.89 7.81
N ALA A 389 21.28 -25.67 6.51
CA ALA A 389 20.41 -24.86 5.66
C ALA A 389 19.10 -25.60 5.38
N LEU A 390 18.01 -24.84 5.22
CA LEU A 390 16.77 -25.39 4.68
C LEU A 390 16.99 -25.79 3.20
N PRO A 391 16.46 -26.95 2.77
CA PRO A 391 16.41 -27.34 1.37
C PRO A 391 15.74 -26.27 0.49
N ASN A 392 16.18 -26.11 -0.76
CA ASN A 392 15.70 -25.04 -1.66
C ASN A 392 14.18 -25.09 -1.92
N ASN A 393 13.52 -26.24 -1.79
CA ASN A 393 12.09 -26.43 -1.99
C ASN A 393 11.22 -26.02 -0.78
N GLU A 394 11.83 -25.77 0.38
CA GLU A 394 11.14 -25.36 1.62
C GLU A 394 11.34 -23.88 1.95
N LYS A 395 12.06 -23.13 1.09
CA LYS A 395 12.33 -21.71 1.27
C LYS A 395 11.16 -20.87 0.79
N GLU A 396 10.86 -19.80 1.53
CA GLU A 396 9.96 -18.76 1.04
C GLU A 396 10.60 -18.01 -0.12
N HIS A 397 9.83 -17.47 -1.06
CA HIS A 397 10.38 -16.66 -2.15
C HIS A 397 10.89 -15.30 -1.67
N PHE A 398 11.92 -14.76 -2.34
CA PHE A 398 12.37 -13.40 -2.09
C PHE A 398 11.29 -12.40 -2.56
N VAL A 399 10.91 -11.49 -1.66
CA VAL A 399 10.01 -10.38 -1.97
C VAL A 399 10.74 -9.08 -1.70
N MET A 400 10.71 -8.18 -2.68
CA MET A 400 11.24 -6.83 -2.54
C MET A 400 10.44 -6.07 -1.48
N GLN A 401 11.11 -5.56 -0.45
CA GLN A 401 10.49 -4.80 0.62
C GLN A 401 11.31 -3.53 0.89
N GLY A 402 10.64 -2.38 0.93
CA GLY A 402 11.26 -1.11 1.29
C GLY A 402 11.75 -1.11 2.74
N THR A 403 12.82 -0.37 3.02
CA THR A 403 13.46 -0.29 4.34
C THR A 403 12.68 0.55 5.37
N ALA A 404 11.65 1.29 4.95
CA ALA A 404 10.93 2.24 5.80
C ALA A 404 9.48 1.80 6.14
N THR A 405 9.12 0.54 5.90
CA THR A 405 7.71 0.14 5.82
C THR A 405 7.25 -0.79 6.95
N ALA A 406 6.28 -0.31 7.74
CA ALA A 406 5.77 -0.95 8.95
C ALA A 406 4.66 -1.97 8.73
N SER A 407 4.02 -2.01 7.55
CA SER A 407 2.73 -2.71 7.38
C SER A 407 2.71 -3.69 6.21
N VAL A 408 3.88 -4.05 5.69
CA VAL A 408 4.06 -5.01 4.58
C VAL A 408 3.47 -6.39 4.87
N GLY A 409 3.19 -6.72 6.13
CA GLY A 409 2.61 -8.01 6.49
C GLY A 409 1.27 -8.28 5.84
N VAL A 410 0.50 -7.24 5.44
CA VAL A 410 -0.79 -7.46 4.79
C VAL A 410 -0.70 -7.43 3.27
N LEU A 411 0.37 -6.93 2.65
CA LEU A 411 0.56 -6.94 1.18
C LEU A 411 1.46 -8.07 0.69
N ASP A 412 2.37 -8.54 1.54
CA ASP A 412 3.36 -9.56 1.20
C ASP A 412 2.66 -10.83 0.68
N PRO A 413 3.00 -11.34 -0.52
CA PRO A 413 2.40 -12.54 -1.08
C PRO A 413 2.69 -13.81 -0.26
N ARG A 414 3.69 -13.79 0.64
CA ARG A 414 4.03 -14.91 1.53
C ARG A 414 3.07 -15.06 2.70
N THR A 415 2.41 -13.97 3.08
CA THR A 415 1.48 -13.96 4.21
C THR A 415 0.12 -14.53 3.80
N ALA A 416 -0.63 -15.08 4.76
CA ALA A 416 -1.96 -15.59 4.48
C ALA A 416 -2.86 -14.44 3.98
N TYR A 417 -3.46 -14.61 2.79
CA TYR A 417 -4.45 -13.66 2.29
C TYR A 417 -5.70 -13.71 3.17
N ILE A 418 -5.99 -12.60 3.84
CA ILE A 418 -7.21 -12.43 4.61
C ILE A 418 -8.13 -11.54 3.78
N LYS A 419 -9.30 -12.08 3.37
CA LYS A 419 -10.31 -11.29 2.67
C LYS A 419 -10.85 -10.24 3.65
N ALA A 420 -10.91 -8.98 3.23
CA ALA A 420 -11.57 -7.94 4.01
C ALA A 420 -13.05 -8.33 4.17
N GLU A 421 -13.45 -8.70 5.39
CA GLU A 421 -14.85 -8.87 5.73
C GLU A 421 -15.45 -7.48 5.96
N ILE A 422 -16.56 -7.19 5.28
CA ILE A 422 -17.39 -6.03 5.58
C ILE A 422 -17.84 -6.22 7.04
N PRO A 423 -17.65 -5.23 7.94
CA PRO A 423 -18.05 -5.38 9.34
C PRO A 423 -19.56 -5.55 9.42
N THR A 424 -19.96 -6.80 9.54
CA THR A 424 -21.34 -7.24 9.73
C THR A 424 -21.67 -7.18 11.20
N SER A 425 -22.81 -6.59 11.56
CA SER A 425 -23.33 -6.63 12.93
C SER A 425 -23.41 -8.10 13.41
N ALA A 426 -23.32 -8.33 14.73
CA ALA A 426 -23.35 -9.69 15.30
C ALA A 426 -24.60 -10.48 14.86
N GLU A 427 -25.69 -9.76 14.59
CA GLU A 427 -26.93 -10.28 14.04
C GLU A 427 -26.72 -10.79 12.61
N ILE A 428 -26.10 -10.01 11.72
CA ILE A 428 -25.81 -10.42 10.34
C ILE A 428 -24.88 -11.63 10.29
N ASN A 429 -23.84 -11.70 11.13
CA ASN A 429 -22.98 -12.89 11.20
C ASN A 429 -23.72 -14.14 11.65
N THR A 430 -24.69 -13.98 12.56
CA THR A 430 -25.56 -15.09 12.98
C THR A 430 -26.48 -15.52 11.84
N VAL A 431 -27.05 -14.57 11.09
CA VAL A 431 -27.87 -14.87 9.91
C VAL A 431 -27.04 -15.59 8.84
N ILE A 432 -25.84 -15.11 8.52
CA ILE A 432 -24.94 -15.71 7.52
C ILE A 432 -24.51 -17.12 7.92
N THR A 433 -24.11 -17.33 9.18
CA THR A 433 -23.69 -18.67 9.65
C THR A 433 -24.84 -19.67 9.64
N MET A 434 -26.06 -19.23 10.02
CA MET A 434 -27.26 -20.06 9.93
C MET A 434 -27.62 -20.42 8.48
N THR A 435 -27.32 -19.54 7.54
CA THR A 435 -27.76 -19.70 6.14
C THR A 435 -26.72 -20.32 5.22
N GLN A 436 -25.46 -20.36 5.65
CA GLN A 436 -24.48 -21.32 5.13
C GLN A 436 -24.86 -22.78 5.46
N ALA A 437 -25.59 -23.02 6.55
CA ALA A 437 -26.08 -24.36 6.91
C ALA A 437 -27.35 -24.76 6.14
N ASP A 438 -28.24 -23.80 5.85
CA ASP A 438 -29.41 -24.01 5.00
C ASP A 438 -29.67 -22.77 4.11
N PRO A 439 -29.31 -22.82 2.80
CA PRO A 439 -29.52 -21.72 1.87
C PRO A 439 -30.98 -21.29 1.71
N THR A 440 -31.94 -22.18 1.99
CA THR A 440 -33.37 -21.87 1.83
C THR A 440 -33.91 -20.97 2.95
N LEU A 441 -33.16 -20.82 4.05
CA LEU A 441 -33.54 -19.97 5.18
C LEU A 441 -33.29 -18.48 4.92
N ILE A 442 -32.33 -18.09 4.05
CA ILE A 442 -31.98 -16.67 3.81
C ILE A 442 -33.22 -15.88 3.41
N ILE A 443 -33.96 -16.39 2.41
CA ILE A 443 -35.09 -15.68 1.82
C ILE A 443 -36.22 -15.51 2.85
N LYS A 444 -36.48 -16.53 3.66
CA LYS A 444 -37.48 -16.49 4.73
C LYS A 444 -37.09 -15.53 5.86
N MET A 445 -35.82 -15.52 6.23
CA MET A 445 -35.29 -14.61 7.26
C MET A 445 -35.34 -13.16 6.79
N ILE A 446 -34.92 -12.88 5.55
CA ILE A 446 -35.04 -11.55 4.95
C ILE A 446 -36.51 -11.10 4.97
N LYS A 447 -37.45 -11.94 4.51
CA LYS A 447 -38.90 -11.64 4.57
C LYS A 447 -39.39 -11.30 5.98
N ALA A 448 -38.93 -12.04 7.00
CA ALA A 448 -39.36 -11.85 8.38
C ALA A 448 -38.74 -10.60 9.02
N ILE A 449 -37.46 -10.35 8.77
CA ILE A 449 -36.72 -9.22 9.37
C ILE A 449 -37.14 -7.91 8.72
N VAL A 450 -37.32 -7.87 7.40
CA VAL A 450 -37.81 -6.66 6.69
C VAL A 450 -39.14 -6.17 7.25
N LYS A 451 -40.04 -7.09 7.66
CA LYS A 451 -41.32 -6.75 8.30
C LYS A 451 -41.19 -6.13 9.70
N THR A 452 -40.06 -6.36 10.36
CA THR A 452 -39.83 -5.95 11.75
C THR A 452 -38.89 -4.74 11.83
N ASP A 453 -37.87 -4.72 10.99
CA ASP A 453 -36.82 -3.69 10.86
C ASP A 453 -36.32 -3.66 9.40
N ALA A 454 -36.85 -2.73 8.61
CA ALA A 454 -36.53 -2.60 7.19
C ALA A 454 -35.05 -2.23 6.91
N PRO A 455 -34.42 -1.28 7.64
CA PRO A 455 -32.99 -1.01 7.54
C PRO A 455 -32.11 -2.25 7.77
N LEU A 456 -32.37 -3.01 8.84
CA LEU A 456 -31.61 -4.22 9.15
C LEU A 456 -31.84 -5.31 8.10
N GLY A 457 -33.07 -5.45 7.60
CA GLY A 457 -33.40 -6.37 6.50
C GLY A 457 -32.64 -6.06 5.20
N LEU A 458 -32.44 -4.77 4.89
CA LEU A 458 -31.66 -4.30 3.75
C LEU A 458 -30.16 -4.59 3.91
N GLU A 459 -29.62 -4.39 5.10
CA GLU A 459 -28.22 -4.68 5.40
C GLU A 459 -27.93 -6.20 5.31
N ILE A 460 -28.84 -7.02 5.81
CA ILE A 460 -28.76 -8.49 5.70
C ILE A 460 -28.86 -8.93 4.25
N ALA A 461 -29.79 -8.38 3.47
CA ALA A 461 -29.99 -8.77 2.08
C ALA A 461 -28.80 -8.40 1.19
N SER A 462 -28.30 -7.17 1.30
CA SER A 462 -27.11 -6.71 0.57
C SER A 462 -25.88 -7.54 0.92
N THR A 463 -25.72 -7.89 2.20
CA THR A 463 -24.64 -8.76 2.65
C THR A 463 -24.82 -10.21 2.15
N ALA A 464 -26.02 -10.77 2.23
CA ALA A 464 -26.32 -12.13 1.78
C ALA A 464 -26.01 -12.30 0.28
N VAL A 465 -26.40 -11.33 -0.55
CA VAL A 465 -26.09 -11.31 -1.99
C VAL A 465 -24.57 -11.28 -2.25
N SER A 466 -23.79 -10.64 -1.36
CA SER A 466 -22.33 -10.58 -1.48
C SER A 466 -21.59 -11.84 -1.00
N VAL A 467 -22.18 -12.61 -0.08
CA VAL A 467 -21.53 -13.75 0.60
C VAL A 467 -21.99 -15.11 0.07
N THR A 468 -23.23 -15.20 -0.41
CA THR A 468 -23.86 -16.47 -0.82
C THR A 468 -24.21 -16.47 -2.31
N ASP A 469 -24.22 -17.66 -2.93
CA ASP A 469 -24.56 -17.84 -4.34
C ASP A 469 -26.08 -17.91 -4.52
N ILE A 470 -26.76 -16.84 -4.13
CA ILE A 470 -28.21 -16.69 -4.20
C ILE A 470 -28.57 -15.82 -5.40
N ASP A 471 -29.67 -16.16 -6.06
CA ASP A 471 -30.22 -15.34 -7.14
C ASP A 471 -30.66 -14.01 -6.55
N ILE A 472 -30.08 -12.94 -7.11
CA ILE A 472 -30.41 -11.56 -6.78
C ILE A 472 -31.92 -11.31 -6.88
N PHE A 473 -32.56 -11.92 -7.87
CA PHE A 473 -33.97 -11.71 -8.13
C PHE A 473 -34.85 -12.27 -7.00
N ASP A 474 -34.49 -13.42 -6.45
CA ASP A 474 -35.24 -14.04 -5.35
C ASP A 474 -35.16 -13.21 -4.07
N VAL A 475 -34.01 -12.57 -3.82
CA VAL A 475 -33.83 -11.63 -2.71
C VAL A 475 -34.65 -10.37 -2.95
N TYR A 476 -34.61 -9.82 -4.16
CA TYR A 476 -35.39 -8.63 -4.52
C TYR A 476 -36.90 -8.87 -4.38
N GLU A 477 -37.42 -9.97 -4.95
CA GLU A 477 -38.82 -10.36 -4.86
C GLU A 477 -39.24 -10.57 -3.40
N ALA A 478 -38.38 -11.20 -2.61
CA ALA A 478 -38.64 -11.41 -1.21
C ALA A 478 -38.75 -10.12 -0.39
N MET A 479 -37.93 -9.14 -0.71
CA MET A 479 -37.99 -7.82 -0.09
C MET A 479 -39.19 -7.03 -0.59
N ASN A 480 -39.47 -7.07 -1.89
CA ASN A 480 -40.63 -6.39 -2.49
C ASN A 480 -41.96 -6.91 -1.91
N GLU A 481 -42.11 -8.23 -1.78
CA GLU A 481 -43.29 -8.84 -1.12
C GLU A 481 -43.42 -8.47 0.36
N ALA A 482 -42.29 -8.34 1.07
CA ALA A 482 -42.29 -7.97 2.48
C ALA A 482 -42.54 -6.48 2.73
N MET A 483 -42.33 -5.64 1.70
CA MET A 483 -42.38 -4.18 1.75
C MET A 483 -43.67 -3.56 1.18
N CYS A 484 -44.76 -4.32 0.98
CA CYS A 484 -46.03 -3.79 0.46
C CYS A 484 -46.58 -2.53 1.18
N ASP A 485 -46.07 -2.19 2.38
CA ASP A 485 -46.48 -1.02 3.17
C ASP A 485 -45.38 0.05 3.39
N ILE A 486 -44.23 -0.01 2.69
CA ILE A 486 -43.05 0.84 2.95
C ILE A 486 -42.64 1.72 1.75
N SER A 487 -42.09 2.92 2.04
CA SER A 487 -41.74 3.99 1.12
C SER A 487 -40.90 3.56 -0.11
N PRO A 488 -41.20 4.06 -1.34
CA PRO A 488 -40.45 3.77 -2.57
C PRO A 488 -38.94 4.04 -2.53
N SER A 489 -38.50 4.90 -1.60
CA SER A 489 -37.09 5.31 -1.43
C SER A 489 -36.14 4.16 -1.04
N ILE A 490 -36.60 3.22 -0.21
CA ILE A 490 -35.78 2.10 0.27
C ILE A 490 -35.55 1.07 -0.86
N LEU A 491 -36.52 0.91 -1.76
CA LEU A 491 -36.44 -0.01 -2.89
C LEU A 491 -35.33 0.41 -3.89
N ILE A 492 -35.11 1.71 -4.03
CA ILE A 492 -34.05 2.28 -4.88
C ILE A 492 -32.68 2.00 -4.25
N GLU A 493 -32.55 2.16 -2.94
CA GLU A 493 -31.32 1.88 -2.19
C GLU A 493 -30.95 0.39 -2.21
N LEU A 494 -31.97 -0.47 -2.24
CA LEU A 494 -31.89 -1.92 -2.41
C LEU A 494 -31.42 -2.31 -3.80
N THR A 495 -32.04 -1.73 -4.83
CA THR A 495 -31.60 -1.90 -6.22
C THR A 495 -30.14 -1.49 -6.40
N LEU A 496 -29.74 -0.38 -5.77
CA LEU A 496 -28.36 0.11 -5.78
C LEU A 496 -27.37 -0.80 -5.07
N SER A 497 -27.67 -1.19 -3.83
CA SER A 497 -26.79 -2.06 -3.02
C SER A 497 -26.59 -3.43 -3.66
N VAL A 498 -27.64 -3.96 -4.30
CA VAL A 498 -27.62 -5.23 -5.03
C VAL A 498 -26.82 -5.14 -6.34
N VAL A 499 -27.01 -4.07 -7.12
CA VAL A 499 -26.23 -3.81 -8.35
C VAL A 499 -24.75 -3.60 -8.03
N LEU A 500 -24.44 -2.95 -6.91
CA LEU A 500 -23.06 -2.78 -6.41
C LEU A 500 -22.41 -4.12 -6.01
N ALA A 501 -23.20 -5.06 -5.46
CA ALA A 501 -22.68 -6.34 -4.99
C ALA A 501 -22.29 -7.31 -6.12
N LYS A 502 -23.04 -7.32 -7.24
CA LYS A 502 -22.79 -8.21 -8.38
C LYS A 502 -22.94 -7.45 -9.72
N PRO A 503 -21.95 -6.60 -10.08
CA PRO A 503 -22.02 -5.76 -11.28
C PRO A 503 -22.18 -6.57 -12.58
N ASP A 504 -21.65 -7.79 -12.63
CA ASP A 504 -21.71 -8.68 -13.81
C ASP A 504 -23.15 -9.17 -14.12
N GLN A 505 -24.04 -9.21 -13.12
CA GLN A 505 -25.43 -9.66 -13.27
C GLN A 505 -26.42 -8.50 -13.47
N THR A 506 -25.93 -7.25 -13.43
CA THR A 506 -26.73 -6.02 -13.51
C THR A 506 -27.64 -5.98 -14.74
N TYR A 507 -27.15 -6.41 -15.91
CA TYR A 507 -27.94 -6.40 -17.15
C TYR A 507 -29.15 -7.33 -17.06
N ALA A 508 -28.95 -8.57 -16.62
CA ALA A 508 -30.01 -9.56 -16.50
C ALA A 508 -31.03 -9.16 -15.43
N PHE A 509 -30.54 -8.61 -14.31
CA PHE A 509 -31.39 -8.11 -13.23
C PHE A 509 -32.28 -6.94 -13.70
N ILE A 510 -31.71 -5.89 -14.28
CA ILE A 510 -32.48 -4.72 -14.76
C ILE A 510 -33.43 -5.10 -15.89
N TYR A 511 -33.03 -6.01 -16.78
CA TYR A 511 -33.92 -6.51 -17.82
C TYR A 511 -35.16 -7.19 -17.24
N LYS A 512 -34.98 -8.06 -16.23
CA LYS A 512 -36.06 -8.78 -15.55
C LYS A 512 -36.92 -7.85 -14.69
N LEU A 513 -36.29 -6.88 -14.03
CA LEU A 513 -36.93 -5.81 -13.27
C LEU A 513 -37.86 -4.96 -14.16
N ALA A 514 -37.39 -4.59 -15.35
CA ALA A 514 -38.14 -3.79 -16.32
C ALA A 514 -39.33 -4.52 -16.94
N GLN A 515 -39.30 -5.85 -16.98
CA GLN A 515 -40.45 -6.66 -17.42
C GLN A 515 -41.55 -6.73 -16.37
N LEU A 516 -41.20 -6.79 -15.08
CA LEU A 516 -42.15 -7.06 -14.00
C LEU A 516 -42.61 -5.78 -13.26
N TYR A 517 -41.76 -4.76 -13.19
CA TYR A 517 -42.01 -3.51 -12.46
C TYR A 517 -41.58 -2.27 -13.27
N PRO A 518 -42.21 -1.98 -14.42
CA PRO A 518 -41.77 -0.94 -15.36
C PRO A 518 -41.71 0.46 -14.74
N ASP A 519 -42.63 0.81 -13.84
CA ASP A 519 -42.70 2.14 -13.19
C ASP A 519 -41.52 2.40 -12.25
N GLN A 520 -40.97 1.36 -11.63
CA GLN A 520 -39.84 1.47 -10.69
C GLN A 520 -38.49 1.62 -11.39
N VAL A 521 -38.39 1.18 -12.65
CA VAL A 521 -37.13 1.15 -13.40
C VAL A 521 -36.69 2.55 -13.81
N ALA A 522 -37.62 3.44 -14.16
CA ALA A 522 -37.31 4.80 -14.59
C ALA A 522 -36.66 5.63 -13.47
N GLU A 523 -37.16 5.49 -12.24
CA GLU A 523 -36.61 6.19 -11.07
C GLU A 523 -35.28 5.58 -10.60
N ALA A 524 -35.19 4.24 -10.60
CA ALA A 524 -33.95 3.54 -10.27
C ALA A 524 -32.82 3.86 -11.26
N THR A 525 -33.09 3.83 -12.57
CA THR A 525 -32.07 4.14 -13.59
C THR A 525 -31.56 5.57 -13.50
N SER A 526 -32.42 6.55 -13.21
CA SER A 526 -31.99 7.95 -13.03
C SER A 526 -31.08 8.15 -11.82
N ASN A 527 -31.38 7.50 -10.70
CA ASN A 527 -30.56 7.59 -9.49
C ASN A 527 -29.24 6.80 -9.61
N ILE A 528 -29.27 5.65 -10.28
CA ILE A 528 -28.05 4.87 -10.53
C ILE A 528 -27.13 5.57 -11.54
N GLU A 529 -27.66 6.25 -12.55
CA GLU A 529 -26.87 7.05 -13.51
C GLU A 529 -26.09 8.18 -12.82
N LYS A 530 -26.69 8.83 -11.81
CA LYS A 530 -26.00 9.87 -11.01
C LYS A 530 -24.87 9.31 -10.16
N MET A 531 -25.01 8.07 -9.68
CA MET A 531 -24.07 7.48 -8.72
C MET A 531 -22.97 6.63 -9.40
N MET A 532 -23.27 6.04 -10.55
CA MET A 532 -22.37 5.16 -11.32
C MET A 532 -22.51 5.41 -12.84
N PRO A 533 -21.91 6.48 -13.37
CA PRO A 533 -22.03 6.85 -14.79
C PRO A 533 -21.47 5.79 -15.74
N GLU A 534 -20.58 4.90 -15.28
CA GLU A 534 -19.98 3.84 -16.10
C GLU A 534 -20.97 2.71 -16.47
N LEU A 535 -21.98 2.48 -15.62
CA LEU A 535 -23.01 1.46 -15.85
C LEU A 535 -24.21 1.99 -16.66
N SER A 536 -24.35 3.31 -16.84
CA SER A 536 -25.53 3.94 -17.46
C SER A 536 -25.85 3.38 -18.84
N LYS A 537 -24.82 3.11 -19.66
CA LYS A 537 -24.98 2.53 -21.00
C LYS A 537 -25.52 1.11 -20.99
N VAL A 538 -25.13 0.29 -20.00
CA VAL A 538 -25.59 -1.09 -19.85
C VAL A 538 -27.05 -1.09 -19.39
N MET A 539 -27.38 -0.18 -18.48
CA MET A 539 -28.73 -0.02 -17.92
C MET A 539 -29.73 0.51 -18.96
N ALA A 540 -29.35 1.56 -19.70
CA ALA A 540 -30.19 2.10 -20.76
C ALA A 540 -30.47 1.06 -21.86
N ARG A 541 -29.49 0.21 -22.19
CA ARG A 541 -29.69 -0.91 -23.13
C ARG A 541 -30.63 -1.97 -22.57
N ALA A 542 -30.48 -2.37 -21.31
CA ALA A 542 -31.35 -3.36 -20.67
C ALA A 542 -32.81 -2.86 -20.57
N ALA A 543 -33.00 -1.61 -20.13
CA ALA A 543 -34.31 -0.98 -20.02
C ALA A 543 -34.99 -0.87 -21.40
N MET A 544 -34.29 -0.33 -22.42
CA MET A 544 -34.83 -0.26 -23.78
C MET A 544 -35.16 -1.64 -24.37
N ALA A 545 -34.32 -2.64 -24.13
CA ALA A 545 -34.58 -4.00 -24.59
C ALA A 545 -35.84 -4.58 -23.95
N ALA A 546 -36.05 -4.38 -22.65
CA ALA A 546 -37.25 -4.83 -21.95
C ALA A 546 -38.51 -4.08 -22.42
N THR A 547 -38.44 -2.75 -22.59
CA THR A 547 -39.56 -1.97 -23.15
C THR A 547 -39.91 -2.42 -24.56
N SER A 548 -38.91 -2.71 -25.40
CA SER A 548 -39.12 -3.23 -26.76
C SER A 548 -39.77 -4.62 -26.78
N ALA A 549 -39.47 -5.47 -25.78
CA ALA A 549 -40.07 -6.78 -25.63
C ALA A 549 -41.54 -6.68 -25.15
N LEU A 550 -41.83 -5.78 -24.20
CA LEU A 550 -43.19 -5.46 -23.75
C LEU A 550 -44.07 -4.92 -24.89
N VAL A 551 -43.53 -4.02 -25.71
CA VAL A 551 -44.25 -3.47 -26.88
C VAL A 551 -44.54 -4.56 -27.92
N ARG A 552 -43.61 -5.50 -28.16
CA ARG A 552 -43.84 -6.64 -29.05
C ARG A 552 -44.88 -7.61 -28.50
N HIS A 553 -44.82 -7.92 -27.21
CA HIS A 553 -45.79 -8.82 -26.57
C HIS A 553 -47.22 -8.23 -26.60
N ASN A 554 -47.38 -6.93 -26.35
CA ASN A 554 -48.69 -6.27 -26.44
C ASN A 554 -49.19 -6.17 -27.89
N ALA A 555 -48.28 -6.04 -28.86
CA ALA A 555 -48.66 -6.05 -30.28
C ALA A 555 -49.12 -7.45 -30.73
N ASP A 556 -48.44 -8.51 -30.28
CA ASP A 556 -48.83 -9.90 -30.56
C ASP A 556 -50.17 -10.26 -29.91
N GLU A 557 -50.48 -9.81 -28.68
CA GLU A 557 -51.79 -9.99 -28.06
C GLU A 557 -52.91 -9.26 -28.82
N HIS A 558 -52.66 -8.02 -29.27
CA HIS A 558 -53.63 -7.27 -30.08
C HIS A 558 -53.91 -7.91 -31.44
N ASP A 559 -52.89 -8.51 -32.08
CA ASP A 559 -53.06 -9.24 -33.35
C ASP A 559 -53.81 -10.58 -33.14
N ILE A 560 -53.62 -11.24 -31.99
CA ILE A 560 -54.36 -12.47 -31.64
C ILE A 560 -55.83 -12.16 -31.37
N ASP A 561 -56.13 -11.10 -30.61
CA ASP A 561 -57.52 -10.67 -30.34
C ASP A 561 -58.19 -10.17 -31.62
N ALA A 562 -57.50 -9.40 -32.47
CA ALA A 562 -58.03 -8.96 -33.77
C ALA A 562 -58.27 -10.13 -34.74
N HIS A 563 -57.44 -11.17 -34.71
CA HIS A 563 -57.66 -12.40 -35.48
C HIS A 563 -58.78 -13.28 -34.91
N ALA A 564 -58.95 -13.32 -33.59
CA ALA A 564 -60.06 -14.02 -32.94
C ALA A 564 -61.41 -13.35 -33.26
N ASP A 565 -61.46 -12.02 -33.24
CA ASP A 565 -62.68 -11.24 -33.53
C ASP A 565 -63.05 -11.31 -35.02
N LYS A 566 -62.06 -11.28 -35.93
CA LYS A 566 -62.30 -11.55 -37.36
C LYS A 566 -62.82 -12.97 -37.62
N ARG A 567 -62.29 -13.99 -36.95
CA ARG A 567 -62.79 -15.38 -37.07
C ARG A 567 -64.20 -15.52 -36.49
N ALA A 568 -64.52 -14.85 -35.39
CA ALA A 568 -65.88 -14.86 -34.83
C ALA A 568 -66.88 -14.20 -35.79
N THR A 569 -66.46 -13.14 -36.49
CA THR A 569 -67.27 -12.43 -37.49
C THR A 569 -67.49 -13.26 -38.76
N GLU A 570 -66.44 -13.96 -39.25
CA GLU A 570 -66.55 -14.88 -40.40
C GLU A 570 -67.41 -16.12 -40.10
N ILE A 571 -67.35 -16.67 -38.88
CA ILE A 571 -68.20 -17.80 -38.47
C ILE A 571 -69.67 -17.36 -38.28
N GLY A 572 -69.90 -16.09 -37.91
CA GLY A 572 -71.24 -15.50 -37.84
C GLY A 572 -71.90 -15.32 -39.21
N GLN A 573 -71.13 -14.91 -40.23
CA GLN A 573 -71.66 -14.69 -41.59
C GLN A 573 -71.95 -15.97 -42.38
N VAL A 574 -71.29 -17.09 -42.08
CA VAL A 574 -71.59 -18.39 -42.72
C VAL A 574 -72.89 -19.02 -42.20
N ARG A 575 -73.49 -18.48 -41.13
CA ARG A 575 -74.71 -19.03 -40.51
C ARG A 575 -76.01 -18.30 -40.88
N GLU A 576 -75.93 -17.23 -41.67
CA GLU A 576 -77.10 -16.47 -42.15
C GLU A 576 -77.46 -16.74 -43.63
N ASP A 577 -76.69 -17.56 -44.35
CA ASP A 577 -76.90 -17.89 -45.77
C ASP A 577 -77.19 -19.39 -46.06
N ASP A 578 -77.73 -20.15 -45.09
CA ASP A 578 -78.31 -21.50 -45.30
C ASP A 578 -79.73 -21.64 -44.70
#